data_AF-A0ABD2AAH8-F1
#
_entry.id   AF-A0ABD2AAH8-F1
#
_cell.length_a   1.000
_cell.length_b   1.000
_cell.length_c   1.000
_cell.angle_alpha   90.00
_cell.angle_beta   90.00
_cell.angle_gamma   90.00
#
_symmetry.space_group_name_H-M   'P 1'
#
loop_
_entity.id
_entity.type
_entity.pdbx_description
1 polymer ?
#
loop_
_entity_poly.entity_id
_entity_poly.type
_entity_poly.pdbx_seq_one_letter_code
_entity_poly.pdbx_strand_id
1 'polypeptide(L)'
;MKVLLSHMENDRKEAKAEENVKKMMRIADISRKITAGSIIMCNFLVFTYATLATLMLPYTGRALYYRACFPYDTGIFPNFELTLIGQITAELYAANSYTAVDTFMTMLMLHVCGQYSSLRKKLSKLCCENNNNFRIDLARIVEKYDTLNRYAETIEDRFNGMLLIQMLGCTIQLCVQSYQAISALVDDDQGGLLVVRLFFFAVYTTYVMLHIYLYCYVGQKLFSEGTKMADAAYDCNWYNLSPNEAKCLTIIMCRAQISSRITAGKFCSFNHQLFGNILKTSMDGVYTSVETFVAIVVFYLRGQLRNLKQLLCDSCCLNNKEKYYIKIVQIVSYVDYASGWNRKIMRFMGIWPDERGFAYASSYKVLFPIGFMFLFITLPQTTNLYFIWGDFELIVENLSVGNMTTTIAILKTAAFWSNGRCNYT
;
A
#
# COMPACT_ATOMS: atom_id res chain seq x y z
N MET A 1 -9.82 -11.29 7.01
CA MET A 1 -9.04 -11.30 5.75
C MET A 1 -9.41 -12.44 4.79
N LYS A 2 -9.45 -13.72 5.21
CA LYS A 2 -9.83 -14.85 4.34
C LYS A 2 -11.22 -14.68 3.69
N VAL A 3 -12.21 -14.23 4.48
CA VAL A 3 -13.56 -13.89 3.99
C VAL A 3 -13.51 -12.88 2.84
N LEU A 4 -12.59 -11.92 2.91
CA LEU A 4 -12.47 -10.90 1.88
C LEU A 4 -12.01 -11.51 0.55
N LEU A 5 -11.00 -12.37 0.60
CA LEU A 5 -10.49 -13.09 -0.57
C LEU A 5 -11.53 -14.06 -1.15
N SER A 6 -12.34 -14.72 -0.31
CA SER A 6 -13.43 -15.57 -0.81
C SER A 6 -14.50 -14.78 -1.55
N HIS A 7 -14.82 -13.56 -1.11
CA HIS A 7 -15.74 -12.69 -1.85
C HIS A 7 -15.16 -12.31 -3.22
N MET A 8 -13.87 -11.98 -3.31
CA MET A 8 -13.23 -11.68 -4.60
C MET A 8 -13.29 -12.87 -5.56
N GLU A 9 -13.07 -14.09 -5.06
CA GLU A 9 -13.14 -15.31 -5.86
C GLU A 9 -14.59 -15.59 -6.31
N ASN A 10 -15.57 -15.36 -5.43
CA ASN A 10 -16.99 -15.52 -5.78
C ASN A 10 -17.45 -14.49 -6.82
N ASP A 11 -17.04 -13.22 -6.68
CA ASP A 11 -17.31 -12.17 -7.69
C ASP A 11 -16.77 -12.56 -9.07
N ARG A 12 -15.61 -13.22 -9.11
CA ARG A 12 -15.05 -13.72 -10.37
C ARG A 12 -15.91 -14.82 -10.99
N LYS A 13 -16.45 -15.73 -10.17
CA LYS A 13 -17.32 -16.83 -10.62
C LYS A 13 -18.68 -16.31 -11.11
N GLU A 14 -19.19 -15.25 -10.47
CA GLU A 14 -20.43 -14.59 -10.88
C GLU A 14 -20.30 -13.79 -12.19
N ALA A 15 -19.09 -13.39 -12.57
CA ALA A 15 -18.82 -12.66 -13.81
C ALA A 15 -18.99 -13.57 -15.05
N LYS A 16 -20.22 -13.64 -15.57
CA LYS A 16 -20.56 -14.41 -16.79
C LYS A 16 -20.27 -13.65 -18.09
N ALA A 17 -20.48 -12.33 -18.10
CA ALA A 17 -20.27 -11.51 -19.30
C ALA A 17 -18.78 -11.31 -19.58
N GLU A 18 -18.35 -11.52 -20.83
CA GLU A 18 -16.95 -11.38 -21.26
C GLU A 18 -16.37 -10.00 -20.88
N GLU A 19 -17.16 -8.94 -21.02
CA GLU A 19 -16.76 -7.58 -20.65
C GLU A 19 -16.43 -7.44 -19.15
N ASN A 20 -17.23 -8.08 -18.27
CA ASN A 20 -16.99 -8.04 -16.83
C ASN A 20 -15.73 -8.83 -16.46
N VAL A 21 -15.50 -9.97 -17.12
CA VAL A 21 -14.27 -10.75 -16.96
C VAL A 21 -13.05 -9.94 -17.37
N LYS A 22 -13.07 -9.31 -18.56
CA LYS A 22 -11.99 -8.45 -19.05
C LYS A 22 -11.68 -7.31 -18.08
N LYS A 23 -12.71 -6.66 -17.53
CA LYS A 23 -12.55 -5.59 -16.55
C LYS A 23 -11.90 -6.07 -15.25
N MET A 24 -12.35 -7.20 -14.70
CA MET A 24 -11.74 -7.77 -13.50
C MET A 24 -10.28 -8.14 -13.74
N MET A 25 -9.96 -8.72 -14.91
CA MET A 25 -8.59 -9.03 -15.30
C MET A 25 -7.70 -7.80 -15.40
N ARG A 26 -8.21 -6.71 -15.99
CA ARG A 26 -7.49 -5.43 -16.05
C ARG A 26 -7.13 -4.90 -14.67
N ILE A 27 -8.04 -5.05 -13.70
CA ILE A 27 -7.82 -4.61 -12.33
C ILE A 27 -6.79 -5.49 -11.62
N ALA A 28 -6.81 -6.80 -11.87
CA ALA A 28 -5.78 -7.70 -11.38
C ALA A 28 -4.40 -7.35 -11.95
N ASP A 29 -4.30 -7.04 -13.24
CA ASP A 29 -3.05 -6.62 -13.88
C ASP A 29 -2.51 -5.31 -13.30
N ILE A 30 -3.38 -4.31 -13.10
CA ILE A 30 -3.01 -3.05 -12.47
C ILE A 30 -2.50 -3.32 -11.04
N SER A 31 -3.23 -4.11 -10.25
CA SER A 31 -2.86 -4.46 -8.88
C SER A 31 -1.52 -5.18 -8.82
N ARG A 32 -1.29 -6.13 -9.74
CA ARG A 32 -0.03 -6.88 -9.85
C ARG A 32 1.14 -5.99 -10.26
N LYS A 33 0.93 -5.04 -11.17
CA LYS A 33 1.96 -4.06 -11.58
C LYS A 33 2.31 -3.09 -10.45
N ILE A 34 1.31 -2.57 -9.74
CA ILE A 34 1.52 -1.74 -8.55
C ILE A 34 2.32 -2.53 -7.52
N THR A 35 1.90 -3.76 -7.21
CA THR A 35 2.59 -4.64 -6.27
C THR A 35 4.05 -4.87 -6.67
N ALA A 36 4.30 -5.33 -7.90
CA ALA A 36 5.65 -5.59 -8.38
C ALA A 36 6.52 -4.32 -8.40
N GLY A 37 5.97 -3.20 -8.85
CA GLY A 37 6.66 -1.91 -8.88
C GLY A 37 7.06 -1.43 -7.47
N SER A 38 6.14 -1.51 -6.50
CA SER A 38 6.41 -1.15 -5.10
C SER A 38 7.48 -2.05 -4.47
N ILE A 39 7.42 -3.37 -4.73
CA ILE A 39 8.44 -4.32 -4.22
C ILE A 39 9.80 -4.01 -4.84
N ILE A 40 9.89 -3.85 -6.16
CA ILE A 40 11.15 -3.56 -6.86
C ILE A 40 11.73 -2.25 -6.34
N MET A 41 10.91 -1.20 -6.23
CA MET A 41 11.35 0.09 -5.73
C MET A 41 11.86 -0.01 -4.29
N CYS A 42 11.10 -0.66 -3.39
CA CYS A 42 11.49 -0.81 -1.98
C CYS A 42 12.81 -1.59 -1.83
N ASN A 43 12.95 -2.72 -2.55
CA ASN A 43 14.19 -3.50 -2.50
C ASN A 43 15.36 -2.76 -3.17
N PHE A 44 15.13 -2.01 -4.25
CA PHE A 44 16.16 -1.18 -4.88
C PHE A 44 16.75 -0.17 -3.88
N LEU A 45 15.92 0.45 -3.04
CA LEU A 45 16.39 1.36 -1.98
C LEU A 45 17.27 0.67 -0.95
N VAL A 46 16.86 -0.50 -0.49
CA VAL A 46 17.63 -1.29 0.48
C VAL A 46 18.98 -1.69 -0.12
N PHE A 47 18.99 -2.16 -1.38
CA PHE A 47 20.22 -2.54 -2.06
C PHE A 47 21.13 -1.35 -2.35
N THR A 48 20.60 -0.20 -2.79
CA THR A 48 21.45 0.98 -3.03
C THR A 48 22.08 1.47 -1.73
N TYR A 49 21.31 1.52 -0.64
CA TYR A 49 21.85 1.88 0.68
C TYR A 49 22.90 0.86 1.17
N ALA A 50 22.64 -0.44 1.01
CA ALA A 50 23.60 -1.53 1.32
C ALA A 50 24.90 -1.40 0.52
N THR A 51 24.81 -1.22 -0.80
CA THR A 51 26.00 -1.08 -1.65
C THR A 51 26.84 0.12 -1.25
N LEU A 52 26.22 1.28 -0.99
CA LEU A 52 26.97 2.44 -0.57
C LEU A 52 27.62 2.22 0.80
N ALA A 53 26.88 1.70 1.78
CA ALA A 53 27.44 1.43 3.09
C ALA A 53 28.66 0.50 2.99
N THR A 54 28.61 -0.53 2.13
CA THR A 54 29.77 -1.39 1.86
C THR A 54 30.94 -0.68 1.18
N LEU A 55 30.69 0.23 0.24
CA LEU A 55 31.72 1.03 -0.42
C LEU A 55 32.39 2.03 0.53
N MET A 56 31.66 2.51 1.53
CA MET A 56 32.15 3.45 2.54
C MET A 56 32.90 2.75 3.70
N LEU A 57 32.90 1.42 3.77
CA LEU A 57 33.61 0.66 4.83
C LEU A 57 35.10 0.99 4.97
N PRO A 58 35.90 1.17 3.88
CA PRO A 58 37.31 1.50 3.99
C PRO A 58 37.56 2.88 4.61
N TYR A 59 36.63 3.82 4.41
CA TYR A 59 36.73 5.20 4.89
C TYR A 59 36.20 5.38 6.31
N THR A 60 35.24 4.54 6.71
CA THR A 60 34.57 4.61 8.03
C THR A 60 35.19 3.69 9.08
N GLY A 61 36.26 2.96 8.73
CA GLY A 61 36.97 2.08 9.66
C GLY A 61 36.17 0.87 10.13
N ARG A 62 35.36 0.26 9.23
CA ARG A 62 34.40 -0.83 9.54
C ARG A 62 33.26 -0.40 10.48
N ALA A 63 32.66 0.76 10.22
CA ALA A 63 31.39 1.11 10.84
C ALA A 63 30.27 0.14 10.39
N LEU A 64 29.36 -0.20 11.30
CA LEU A 64 28.20 -1.06 11.01
C LEU A 64 27.21 -0.37 10.04
N TYR A 65 26.45 -1.17 9.28
CA TYR A 65 25.40 -0.69 8.36
C TYR A 65 24.39 0.20 9.06
N TYR A 66 23.92 -0.26 10.22
CA TYR A 66 23.23 0.57 11.19
C TYR A 66 24.07 0.67 12.46
N ARG A 67 24.31 1.90 12.91
CA ARG A 67 24.95 2.14 14.21
C ARG A 67 24.10 1.51 15.32
N ALA A 68 24.66 0.54 16.01
CA ALA A 68 23.94 -0.34 16.92
C ALA A 68 24.89 -0.93 17.97
N CYS A 69 24.34 -1.27 19.13
CA CYS A 69 25.08 -1.91 20.22
C CYS A 69 24.72 -3.39 20.29
N PHE A 70 25.71 -4.26 20.05
CA PHE A 70 25.57 -5.71 20.16
C PHE A 70 26.29 -6.23 21.42
N PRO A 71 25.81 -7.33 22.04
CA PRO A 71 26.40 -7.90 23.26
C PRO A 71 27.75 -8.62 23.03
N TYR A 72 28.29 -8.57 21.82
CA TYR A 72 29.53 -9.19 21.41
C TYR A 72 30.39 -8.18 20.63
N ASP A 73 31.70 -8.43 20.57
CA ASP A 73 32.62 -7.55 19.85
C ASP A 73 32.42 -7.69 18.33
N THR A 74 31.87 -6.63 17.72
CA THR A 74 31.63 -6.52 16.29
C THR A 74 32.87 -6.15 15.49
N GLY A 75 33.99 -5.77 16.13
CA GLY A 75 35.24 -5.44 15.44
C GLY A 75 36.07 -6.66 15.02
N ILE A 76 35.76 -7.83 15.58
CA ILE A 76 36.50 -9.08 15.38
C ILE A 76 35.89 -9.88 14.22
N PHE A 77 36.75 -10.43 13.35
CA PHE A 77 36.33 -11.38 12.31
C PHE A 77 35.91 -12.72 12.93
N PRO A 78 34.76 -13.33 12.56
CA PRO A 78 33.81 -12.98 11.49
C PRO A 78 32.54 -12.23 11.97
N ASN A 79 32.53 -11.69 13.19
CA ASN A 79 31.33 -11.12 13.81
C ASN A 79 30.81 -9.89 13.07
N PHE A 80 31.72 -9.07 12.52
CA PHE A 80 31.35 -7.90 11.71
C PHE A 80 30.50 -8.30 10.50
N GLU A 81 31.01 -9.25 9.71
CA GLU A 81 30.40 -9.71 8.46
C GLU A 81 29.06 -10.39 8.72
N LEU A 82 28.98 -11.21 9.78
CA LEU A 82 27.73 -11.84 10.19
C LEU A 82 26.67 -10.82 10.62
N THR A 83 27.09 -9.78 11.36
CA THR A 83 26.20 -8.70 11.80
C THR A 83 25.69 -7.88 10.62
N LEU A 84 26.57 -7.57 9.67
CA LEU A 84 26.21 -6.87 8.43
C LEU A 84 25.17 -7.65 7.61
N ILE A 85 25.40 -8.95 7.40
CA ILE A 85 24.43 -9.83 6.70
C ILE A 85 23.11 -9.89 7.47
N GLY A 86 23.17 -9.94 8.80
CA GLY A 86 22.00 -9.90 9.68
C GLY A 86 21.20 -8.60 9.52
N GLN A 87 21.84 -7.43 9.57
CA GLN A 87 21.19 -6.13 9.41
C GLN A 87 20.54 -5.98 8.03
N ILE A 88 21.23 -6.35 6.94
CA ILE A 88 20.67 -6.30 5.58
C ILE A 88 19.47 -7.24 5.43
N THR A 89 19.56 -8.45 5.98
CA THR A 89 18.46 -9.43 5.93
C THR A 89 17.25 -8.96 6.74
N ALA A 90 17.48 -8.34 7.90
CA ALA A 90 16.43 -7.76 8.72
C ALA A 90 15.73 -6.60 8.01
N GLU A 91 16.48 -5.74 7.32
CA GLU A 91 15.90 -4.64 6.55
C GLU A 91 15.07 -5.16 5.35
N LEU A 92 15.54 -6.21 4.67
CA LEU A 92 14.74 -6.88 3.63
C LEU A 92 13.43 -7.45 4.19
N TYR A 93 13.42 -7.99 5.41
CA TYR A 93 12.19 -8.40 6.09
C TYR A 93 11.27 -7.21 6.38
N ALA A 94 11.80 -6.10 6.87
CA ALA A 94 11.03 -4.89 7.16
C ALA A 94 10.40 -4.31 5.87
N ALA A 95 11.21 -4.08 4.84
CA ALA A 95 10.82 -3.59 3.52
C ALA A 95 9.69 -4.42 2.88
N ASN A 96 9.85 -5.75 2.86
CA ASN A 96 8.92 -6.66 2.21
C ASN A 96 7.62 -6.85 3.02
N SER A 97 7.67 -6.95 4.36
CA SER A 97 6.43 -6.99 5.17
C SER A 97 5.62 -5.72 5.01
N TYR A 98 6.30 -4.58 5.09
CA TYR A 98 5.68 -3.27 4.98
C TYR A 98 4.94 -3.10 3.65
N THR A 99 5.64 -3.37 2.53
CA THR A 99 5.10 -3.19 1.18
C THR A 99 4.03 -4.23 0.84
N ALA A 100 4.16 -5.47 1.30
CA ALA A 100 3.20 -6.53 1.01
C ALA A 100 1.82 -6.24 1.62
N VAL A 101 1.78 -5.72 2.85
CA VAL A 101 0.52 -5.36 3.53
C VAL A 101 -0.20 -4.21 2.79
N ASP A 102 0.53 -3.21 2.32
CA ASP A 102 -0.04 -2.05 1.62
C ASP A 102 -0.59 -2.37 0.26
N THR A 103 0.18 -3.15 -0.50
CA THR A 103 -0.22 -3.54 -1.85
C THR A 103 -1.33 -4.58 -1.79
N PHE A 104 -1.41 -5.40 -0.73
CA PHE A 104 -2.57 -6.25 -0.46
C PHE A 104 -3.84 -5.42 -0.21
N MET A 105 -3.79 -4.41 0.67
CA MET A 105 -4.90 -3.49 0.88
C MET A 105 -5.34 -2.81 -0.43
N THR A 106 -4.36 -2.29 -1.17
CA THR A 106 -4.56 -1.63 -2.47
C THR A 106 -5.28 -2.55 -3.46
N MET A 107 -4.88 -3.83 -3.54
CA MET A 107 -5.53 -4.83 -4.40
C MET A 107 -7.00 -5.03 -4.01
N LEU A 108 -7.30 -5.19 -2.71
CA LEU A 108 -8.68 -5.35 -2.25
C LEU A 108 -9.53 -4.15 -2.66
N MET A 109 -9.04 -2.94 -2.43
CA MET A 109 -9.73 -1.69 -2.76
C MET A 109 -9.96 -1.52 -4.26
N LEU A 110 -8.94 -1.80 -5.08
CA LEU A 110 -9.07 -1.73 -6.54
C LEU A 110 -10.09 -2.73 -7.07
N HIS A 111 -10.19 -3.92 -6.45
CA HIS A 111 -11.26 -4.88 -6.76
C HIS A 111 -12.64 -4.29 -6.49
N VAL A 112 -12.87 -3.67 -5.32
CA VAL A 112 -14.16 -3.01 -5.01
C VAL A 112 -14.49 -1.92 -6.02
N CYS A 113 -13.52 -1.05 -6.33
CA CYS A 113 -13.68 -0.02 -7.37
C CYS A 113 -14.11 -0.63 -8.71
N GLY A 114 -13.54 -1.79 -9.05
CA GLY A 114 -13.93 -2.56 -10.23
C GLY A 114 -15.38 -3.00 -10.23
N GLN A 115 -15.81 -3.55 -9.10
CA GLN A 115 -17.16 -4.05 -8.90
C GLN A 115 -18.18 -2.90 -8.93
N TYR A 116 -17.93 -1.77 -8.26
CA TYR A 116 -18.77 -0.58 -8.39
C TYR A 116 -18.93 -0.16 -9.83
N SER A 117 -17.81 -0.10 -10.55
CA SER A 117 -17.81 0.33 -11.93
C SER A 117 -18.50 -0.67 -12.87
N SER A 118 -18.54 -1.97 -12.54
CA SER A 118 -19.34 -2.97 -13.27
C SER A 118 -20.83 -2.83 -12.95
N LEU A 119 -21.16 -2.66 -11.67
CA LEU A 119 -22.52 -2.49 -11.18
C LEU A 119 -23.18 -1.23 -11.75
N ARG A 120 -22.44 -0.13 -11.82
CA ARG A 120 -22.85 1.11 -12.47
C ARG A 120 -23.28 0.90 -13.92
N LYS A 121 -22.51 0.12 -14.69
CA LYS A 121 -22.86 -0.20 -16.09
C LYS A 121 -24.16 -1.02 -16.17
N LYS A 122 -24.36 -1.96 -15.25
CA LYS A 122 -25.60 -2.74 -15.17
C LYS A 122 -26.80 -1.83 -14.87
N LEU A 123 -26.64 -0.86 -13.97
CA LEU A 123 -27.68 0.13 -13.68
C LEU A 123 -27.99 0.99 -14.90
N SER A 124 -26.97 1.57 -15.55
CA SER A 124 -27.17 2.38 -16.75
C SER A 124 -27.87 1.59 -17.87
N LYS A 125 -27.51 0.32 -18.07
CA LYS A 125 -28.17 -0.56 -19.04
C LYS A 125 -29.64 -0.81 -18.67
N LEU A 126 -29.91 -1.11 -17.39
CA LEU A 126 -31.26 -1.32 -16.88
C LEU A 126 -32.16 -0.10 -17.11
N CYS A 127 -31.59 1.11 -17.06
CA CYS A 127 -32.31 2.35 -17.27
C CYS A 127 -32.56 2.73 -18.74
N CYS A 128 -31.83 2.13 -19.69
CA CYS A 128 -32.00 2.38 -21.11
C CYS A 128 -32.95 1.39 -21.79
N GLU A 129 -33.12 0.19 -21.21
CA GLU A 129 -33.94 -0.88 -21.77
C GLU A 129 -35.31 -0.91 -21.11
N ASN A 130 -36.39 -1.03 -21.89
CA ASN A 130 -37.73 -1.19 -21.35
C ASN A 130 -37.85 -2.61 -20.77
N ASN A 131 -37.59 -2.74 -19.46
CA ASN A 131 -37.46 -4.04 -18.79
C ASN A 131 -38.68 -4.33 -17.93
N ASN A 132 -39.47 -5.34 -18.33
CA ASN A 132 -40.65 -5.81 -17.57
C ASN A 132 -40.30 -6.27 -16.14
N ASN A 133 -39.03 -6.57 -15.86
CA ASN A 133 -38.53 -7.00 -14.55
C ASN A 133 -37.67 -5.92 -13.85
N PHE A 134 -37.85 -4.64 -14.19
CA PHE A 134 -37.03 -3.53 -13.69
C PHE A 134 -36.81 -3.58 -12.17
N ARG A 135 -37.87 -3.75 -11.37
CA ARG A 135 -37.77 -3.82 -9.90
C ARG A 135 -36.92 -4.98 -9.38
N ILE A 136 -37.01 -6.15 -10.01
CA ILE A 136 -36.26 -7.35 -9.59
C ILE A 136 -34.78 -7.14 -9.89
N ASP A 137 -34.45 -6.63 -11.08
CA ASP A 137 -33.06 -6.38 -11.46
C ASP A 137 -32.46 -5.21 -10.67
N LEU A 138 -33.24 -4.18 -10.39
CA LEU A 138 -32.83 -3.09 -9.50
C LEU A 138 -32.55 -3.60 -8.09
N ALA A 139 -33.40 -4.47 -7.53
CA ALA A 139 -33.19 -5.07 -6.22
C ALA A 139 -31.85 -5.84 -6.16
N ARG A 140 -31.56 -6.67 -7.17
CA ARG A 140 -30.26 -7.37 -7.27
C ARG A 140 -29.08 -6.41 -7.34
N ILE A 141 -29.24 -5.29 -8.06
CA ILE A 141 -28.20 -4.25 -8.14
C ILE A 141 -27.97 -3.60 -6.77
N VAL A 142 -29.04 -3.27 -6.05
CA VAL A 142 -28.97 -2.66 -4.71
C VAL A 142 -28.36 -3.60 -3.69
N GLU A 143 -28.76 -4.88 -3.67
CA GLU A 143 -28.18 -5.89 -2.79
C GLU A 143 -26.67 -6.05 -3.02
N LYS A 144 -26.25 -6.05 -4.30
CA LYS A 144 -24.82 -6.10 -4.63
C LYS A 144 -24.11 -4.82 -4.22
N TYR A 145 -24.72 -3.64 -4.42
CA TYR A 145 -24.16 -2.36 -4.01
C TYR A 145 -23.94 -2.29 -2.49
N ASP A 146 -24.93 -2.69 -1.71
CA ASP A 146 -24.85 -2.75 -0.25
C ASP A 146 -23.76 -3.74 0.21
N THR A 147 -23.69 -4.92 -0.42
CA THR A 147 -22.64 -5.90 -0.14
C THR A 147 -21.25 -5.33 -0.39
N LEU A 148 -21.06 -4.54 -1.46
CA LEU A 148 -19.78 -3.89 -1.77
C LEU A 148 -19.43 -2.77 -0.78
N ASN A 149 -20.41 -1.98 -0.33
CA ASN A 149 -20.21 -0.98 0.71
C ASN A 149 -19.77 -1.65 2.02
N ARG A 150 -20.47 -2.69 2.46
CA ARG A 150 -20.09 -3.47 3.65
C ARG A 150 -18.69 -4.08 3.53
N TYR A 151 -18.32 -4.50 2.33
CA TYR A 151 -16.98 -5.01 2.04
C TYR A 151 -15.91 -3.91 2.14
N ALA A 152 -16.18 -2.71 1.61
CA ALA A 152 -15.31 -1.54 1.73
C ALA A 152 -15.15 -1.10 3.19
N GLU A 153 -16.24 -1.05 3.96
CA GLU A 153 -16.24 -0.78 5.41
C GLU A 153 -15.42 -1.82 6.17
N THR A 154 -15.61 -3.12 5.86
CA THR A 154 -14.84 -4.19 6.50
C THR A 154 -13.34 -4.04 6.23
N ILE A 155 -12.93 -3.64 5.02
CA ILE A 155 -11.51 -3.36 4.77
C ILE A 155 -11.08 -2.12 5.54
N GLU A 156 -11.88 -1.05 5.56
CA GLU A 156 -11.53 0.14 6.32
C GLU A 156 -11.33 -0.19 7.80
N ASP A 157 -12.26 -0.86 8.46
CA ASP A 157 -12.17 -1.20 9.88
C ASP A 157 -10.93 -2.05 10.22
N ARG A 158 -10.54 -2.96 9.31
CA ARG A 158 -9.38 -3.83 9.50
C ARG A 158 -8.04 -3.13 9.31
N PHE A 159 -8.00 -2.07 8.52
CA PHE A 159 -6.77 -1.35 8.20
C PHE A 159 -6.68 0.02 8.88
N ASN A 160 -7.78 0.55 9.42
CA ASN A 160 -7.91 1.89 9.99
C ASN A 160 -6.85 2.21 11.07
N GLY A 161 -6.74 1.37 12.11
CA GLY A 161 -5.75 1.56 13.17
C GLY A 161 -4.31 1.44 12.69
N MET A 162 -4.06 0.53 11.75
CA MET A 162 -2.73 0.33 11.16
C MET A 162 -2.32 1.53 10.30
N LEU A 163 -3.25 2.13 9.54
CA LEU A 163 -3.02 3.34 8.76
C LEU A 163 -2.76 4.57 9.64
N LEU A 164 -3.34 4.63 10.85
CA LEU A 164 -3.01 5.69 11.81
C LEU A 164 -1.55 5.61 12.27
N ILE A 165 -1.12 4.43 12.72
CA ILE A 165 0.28 4.20 13.14
C ILE A 165 1.23 4.51 11.99
N GLN A 166 0.86 4.08 10.78
CA GLN A 166 1.60 4.35 9.55
C GLN A 166 1.76 5.84 9.26
N MET A 167 0.67 6.61 9.36
CA MET A 167 0.67 8.04 9.07
C MET A 167 1.53 8.80 10.09
N LEU A 168 1.33 8.54 11.39
CA LEU A 168 2.12 9.16 12.46
C LEU A 168 3.61 8.82 12.30
N GLY A 169 3.91 7.55 12.03
CA GLY A 169 5.27 7.08 11.79
C GLY A 169 5.94 7.78 10.61
N CYS A 170 5.26 7.88 9.46
CA CYS A 170 5.77 8.61 8.30
C CYS A 170 5.98 10.10 8.59
N THR A 171 5.09 10.75 9.34
CA THR A 171 5.24 12.17 9.69
C THR A 171 6.48 12.39 10.55
N ILE A 172 6.64 11.64 11.64
CA ILE A 172 7.82 11.76 12.53
C ILE A 172 9.10 11.51 11.73
N GLN A 173 9.10 10.44 10.94
CA GLN A 173 10.24 10.04 10.12
C GLN A 173 10.63 11.10 9.08
N LEU A 174 9.65 11.73 8.42
CA LEU A 174 9.90 12.83 7.48
C LEU A 174 10.49 14.04 8.21
N CYS A 175 9.96 14.42 9.38
CA CYS A 175 10.50 15.53 10.16
C CYS A 175 11.97 15.30 10.58
N VAL A 176 12.28 14.09 11.06
CA VAL A 176 13.64 13.72 11.49
C VAL A 176 14.61 13.71 10.30
N GLN A 177 14.19 13.16 9.16
CA GLN A 177 15.00 13.15 7.93
C GLN A 177 15.21 14.56 7.36
N SER A 178 14.19 15.43 7.42
CA SER A 178 14.32 16.84 7.03
C SER A 178 15.31 17.59 7.90
N TYR A 179 15.29 17.36 9.21
CA TYR A 179 16.29 17.92 10.13
C TYR A 179 17.71 17.49 9.75
N GLN A 180 17.92 16.20 9.48
CA GLN A 180 19.24 15.68 9.05
C GLN A 180 19.73 16.31 7.76
N ALA A 181 18.83 16.53 6.80
CA ALA A 181 19.16 17.21 5.55
C ALA A 181 19.58 18.66 5.79
N ILE A 182 18.89 19.38 6.69
CA ILE A 182 19.22 20.76 7.05
C ILE A 182 20.55 20.84 7.80
N SER A 183 20.76 19.98 8.81
CA SER A 183 22.01 19.93 9.57
C SER A 183 23.21 19.70 8.66
N ALA A 184 23.09 18.75 7.72
CA ALA A 184 24.14 18.47 6.75
C ALA A 184 24.48 19.68 5.84
N LEU A 185 23.52 20.57 5.56
CA LEU A 185 23.76 21.79 4.77
C LEU A 185 24.47 22.89 5.58
N VAL A 186 24.35 22.88 6.90
CA VAL A 186 24.96 23.89 7.79
C VAL A 186 26.41 23.52 8.10
N ASP A 187 26.70 22.23 8.26
CA ASP A 187 28.04 21.73 8.57
C ASP A 187 28.86 21.47 7.29
N ASP A 188 29.38 22.53 6.67
CA ASP A 188 30.06 22.58 5.36
C ASP A 188 31.47 21.91 5.31
N ASP A 189 31.88 21.13 6.32
CA ASP A 189 33.27 20.66 6.44
C ASP A 189 33.58 19.40 5.58
N GLN A 190 32.59 18.74 4.95
CA GLN A 190 32.79 17.51 4.17
C GLN A 190 31.94 17.44 2.88
N GLY A 191 32.19 18.33 1.92
CA GLY A 191 31.41 18.47 0.67
C GLY A 191 31.19 17.20 -0.17
N GLY A 192 32.04 16.17 -0.05
CA GLY A 192 31.84 14.87 -0.73
C GLY A 192 30.74 13.99 -0.13
N LEU A 193 30.52 14.05 1.19
CA LEU A 193 29.49 13.27 1.90
C LEU A 193 28.12 13.96 1.82
N LEU A 194 28.10 15.29 1.65
CA LEU A 194 26.90 16.10 1.53
C LEU A 194 26.00 15.65 0.36
N VAL A 195 26.58 15.54 -0.84
CA VAL A 195 25.84 15.14 -2.06
C VAL A 195 25.19 13.77 -1.88
N VAL A 196 25.92 12.85 -1.24
CA VAL A 196 25.44 11.50 -0.95
C VAL A 196 24.26 11.54 0.03
N ARG A 197 24.39 12.26 1.16
CA ARG A 197 23.31 12.40 2.16
C ARG A 197 22.04 13.02 1.57
N LEU A 198 22.18 14.09 0.78
CA LEU A 198 21.07 14.74 0.09
C LEU A 198 20.39 13.82 -0.94
N PHE A 199 21.17 13.00 -1.64
CA PHE A 199 20.63 12.01 -2.56
C PHE A 199 19.77 10.96 -1.82
N PHE A 200 20.23 10.40 -0.70
CA PHE A 200 19.41 9.47 0.09
C PHE A 200 18.16 10.12 0.64
N PHE A 201 18.28 11.34 1.17
CA PHE A 201 17.13 12.10 1.65
C PHE A 201 16.09 12.28 0.54
N ALA A 202 16.50 12.71 -0.66
CA ALA A 202 15.60 12.92 -1.79
C ALA A 202 14.92 11.62 -2.24
N VAL A 203 15.70 10.54 -2.35
CA VAL A 203 15.22 9.22 -2.77
C VAL A 203 14.24 8.63 -1.74
N TYR A 204 14.59 8.70 -0.45
CA TYR A 204 13.75 8.21 0.65
C TYR A 204 12.44 9.01 0.76
N THR A 205 12.53 10.33 0.71
CA THR A 205 11.34 11.20 0.75
C THR A 205 10.42 10.91 -0.44
N THR A 206 11.00 10.62 -1.62
CA THR A 206 10.23 10.33 -2.84
C THR A 206 9.45 9.04 -2.67
N TYR A 207 10.10 8.03 -2.09
CA TYR A 207 9.49 6.76 -1.76
C TYR A 207 8.32 6.91 -0.79
N VAL A 208 8.51 7.62 0.33
CA VAL A 208 7.47 7.85 1.33
C VAL A 208 6.27 8.60 0.72
N MET A 209 6.53 9.66 -0.05
CA MET A 209 5.45 10.42 -0.70
C MET A 209 4.69 9.61 -1.75
N LEU A 210 5.37 8.75 -2.51
CA LEU A 210 4.69 7.85 -3.45
C LEU A 210 3.79 6.84 -2.73
N HIS A 211 4.23 6.32 -1.58
CA HIS A 211 3.41 5.45 -0.74
C HIS A 211 2.16 6.16 -0.20
N ILE A 212 2.31 7.37 0.34
CA ILE A 212 1.16 8.17 0.81
C ILE A 212 0.21 8.49 -0.35
N TYR A 213 0.76 8.88 -1.51
CA TYR A 213 -0.02 9.13 -2.71
C TYR A 213 -0.84 7.90 -3.13
N LEU A 214 -0.25 6.70 -3.06
CA LEU A 214 -0.96 5.47 -3.41
C LEU A 214 -2.23 5.28 -2.56
N TYR A 215 -2.14 5.49 -1.24
CA TYR A 215 -3.32 5.42 -0.38
C TYR A 215 -4.36 6.49 -0.71
N CYS A 216 -3.92 7.74 -0.90
CA CYS A 216 -4.80 8.85 -1.25
C CYS A 216 -5.48 8.67 -2.61
N TYR A 217 -4.77 8.12 -3.59
CA TYR A 217 -5.30 7.79 -4.91
C TYR A 217 -6.35 6.68 -4.83
N VAL A 218 -6.02 5.57 -4.16
CA VAL A 218 -6.92 4.42 -4.02
C VAL A 218 -8.15 4.79 -3.20
N GLY A 219 -7.96 5.54 -2.10
CA GLY A 219 -9.05 6.04 -1.25
C GLY A 219 -9.98 7.00 -2.00
N GLN A 220 -9.43 7.96 -2.74
CA GLN A 220 -10.22 8.85 -3.59
C GLN A 220 -10.97 8.07 -4.68
N LYS A 221 -10.32 7.09 -5.30
CA LYS A 221 -10.93 6.27 -6.34
C LYS A 221 -12.09 5.42 -5.81
N LEU A 222 -11.93 4.83 -4.63
CA LEU A 222 -13.00 4.08 -3.96
C LEU A 222 -14.21 4.97 -3.69
N PHE A 223 -13.98 6.12 -3.06
CA PHE A 223 -15.04 7.07 -2.76
C PHE A 223 -15.75 7.50 -4.05
N SER A 224 -14.99 7.90 -5.08
CA SER A 224 -15.53 8.35 -6.36
C SER A 224 -16.30 7.27 -7.13
N GLU A 225 -15.79 6.04 -7.22
CA GLU A 225 -16.54 4.97 -7.91
C GLU A 225 -17.81 4.57 -7.15
N GLY A 226 -17.80 4.64 -5.81
CA GLY A 226 -18.99 4.38 -5.01
C GLY A 226 -20.07 5.46 -5.15
N THR A 227 -19.69 6.74 -5.26
CA THR A 227 -20.66 7.85 -5.44
C THR A 227 -21.17 7.98 -6.86
N LYS A 228 -20.38 7.60 -7.89
CA LYS A 228 -20.82 7.59 -9.30
C LYS A 228 -22.02 6.69 -9.57
N MET A 229 -22.37 5.80 -8.63
CA MET A 229 -23.61 5.04 -8.68
C MET A 229 -24.84 5.96 -8.58
N ALA A 230 -24.77 7.05 -7.80
CA ALA A 230 -25.82 8.06 -7.71
C ALA A 230 -25.98 8.80 -9.05
N ASP A 231 -24.86 9.20 -9.67
CA ASP A 231 -24.87 9.88 -10.97
C ASP A 231 -25.52 9.00 -12.05
N ALA A 232 -25.13 7.71 -12.10
CA ALA A 232 -25.71 6.78 -13.06
C ALA A 232 -27.20 6.50 -12.81
N ALA A 233 -27.65 6.56 -11.56
CA ALA A 233 -29.07 6.48 -11.24
C ALA A 233 -29.80 7.76 -11.68
N TYR A 234 -29.19 8.93 -11.50
CA TYR A 234 -29.76 10.22 -11.91
C TYR A 234 -29.91 10.33 -13.43
N ASP A 235 -28.92 9.83 -14.18
CA ASP A 235 -28.91 9.81 -15.65
C ASP A 235 -29.92 8.83 -16.26
N CYS A 236 -30.59 8.01 -15.44
CA CYS A 236 -31.70 7.19 -15.89
C CYS A 236 -32.87 8.08 -16.33
N ASN A 237 -33.65 7.62 -17.32
CA ASN A 237 -34.90 8.28 -17.72
C ASN A 237 -36.01 8.05 -16.67
N TRP A 238 -35.75 8.41 -15.42
CA TRP A 238 -36.60 8.12 -14.26
C TRP A 238 -37.99 8.75 -14.34
N TYR A 239 -38.12 9.82 -15.12
CA TYR A 239 -39.41 10.46 -15.45
C TYR A 239 -40.31 9.60 -16.36
N ASN A 240 -39.76 8.58 -17.02
CA ASN A 240 -40.52 7.59 -17.80
C ASN A 240 -40.89 6.33 -17.00
N LEU A 241 -40.38 6.20 -15.76
CA LEU A 241 -40.67 5.04 -14.90
C LEU A 241 -41.99 5.22 -14.15
N SER A 242 -42.57 4.12 -13.66
CA SER A 242 -43.74 4.22 -12.78
C SER A 242 -43.38 4.95 -11.47
N PRO A 243 -44.33 5.60 -10.79
CA PRO A 243 -44.05 6.35 -9.55
C PRO A 243 -43.35 5.52 -8.47
N ASN A 244 -43.63 4.22 -8.39
CA ASN A 244 -42.99 3.32 -7.43
C ASN A 244 -41.53 3.00 -7.82
N GLU A 245 -41.25 2.85 -9.10
CA GLU A 245 -39.89 2.58 -9.61
C GLU A 245 -39.00 3.82 -9.51
N ALA A 246 -39.55 4.99 -9.84
CA ALA A 246 -38.87 6.27 -9.67
C ALA A 246 -38.48 6.49 -8.20
N LYS A 247 -39.40 6.22 -7.25
CA LYS A 247 -39.12 6.28 -5.80
C LYS A 247 -37.97 5.37 -5.39
N CYS A 248 -37.95 4.12 -5.87
CA CYS A 248 -36.85 3.19 -5.59
C CYS A 248 -35.51 3.76 -6.07
N LEU A 249 -35.48 4.35 -7.27
CA LEU A 249 -34.27 4.94 -7.82
C LEU A 249 -33.80 6.17 -7.02
N THR A 250 -34.72 7.03 -6.57
CA THR A 250 -34.41 8.16 -5.69
C THR A 250 -33.73 7.70 -4.39
N ILE A 251 -34.21 6.62 -3.78
CA ILE A 251 -33.58 6.06 -2.57
C ILE A 251 -32.12 5.66 -2.85
N ILE A 252 -31.85 5.08 -4.01
CA ILE A 252 -30.49 4.69 -4.42
C ILE A 252 -29.62 5.92 -4.63
N MET A 253 -30.13 6.98 -5.27
CA MET A 253 -29.40 8.25 -5.44
C MET A 253 -28.98 8.81 -4.08
N CYS A 254 -29.90 8.89 -3.12
CA CYS A 254 -29.60 9.38 -1.77
C CYS A 254 -28.60 8.47 -1.05
N ARG A 255 -28.75 7.15 -1.15
CA ARG A 255 -27.84 6.23 -0.45
C ARG A 255 -26.45 6.19 -1.06
N ALA A 256 -26.32 6.24 -2.37
CA ALA A 256 -25.03 6.16 -3.04
C ALA A 256 -24.14 7.39 -2.82
N GLN A 257 -24.72 8.54 -2.43
CA GLN A 257 -23.95 9.72 -2.03
C GLN A 257 -23.15 9.50 -0.74
N ILE A 258 -23.52 8.52 0.08
CA ILE A 258 -22.86 8.16 1.34
C ILE A 258 -22.01 6.90 1.10
N SER A 259 -20.94 7.04 0.32
CA SER A 259 -19.99 5.96 0.03
C SER A 259 -18.89 5.87 1.10
N SER A 260 -18.39 4.66 1.35
CA SER A 260 -17.33 4.39 2.32
C SER A 260 -16.04 5.14 1.98
N ARG A 261 -15.38 5.67 3.01
CA ARG A 261 -14.11 6.40 2.91
C ARG A 261 -13.05 5.69 3.73
N ILE A 262 -11.83 5.63 3.20
CA ILE A 262 -10.68 5.09 3.93
C ILE A 262 -10.11 6.18 4.83
N THR A 263 -9.91 5.85 6.11
CA THR A 263 -9.43 6.82 7.10
C THR A 263 -8.20 6.32 7.85
N ALA A 264 -7.47 7.26 8.43
CA ALA A 264 -6.42 6.99 9.42
C ALA A 264 -6.98 7.29 10.82
N GLY A 265 -7.27 6.24 11.59
CA GLY A 265 -7.84 6.34 12.93
C GLY A 265 -9.15 7.12 13.03
N LYS A 266 -9.95 7.21 11.97
CA LYS A 266 -11.09 8.14 11.84
C LYS A 266 -10.74 9.64 11.98
N PHE A 267 -9.46 10.02 12.11
CA PHE A 267 -9.02 11.42 12.21
C PHE A 267 -9.06 12.15 10.87
N CYS A 268 -8.56 11.50 9.82
CA CYS A 268 -8.54 12.06 8.47
C CYS A 268 -8.86 10.99 7.43
N SER A 269 -9.41 11.43 6.30
CA SER A 269 -9.72 10.55 5.16
C SER A 269 -8.60 10.61 4.12
N PHE A 270 -8.16 9.45 3.63
CA PHE A 270 -7.21 9.35 2.52
C PHE A 270 -7.88 9.79 1.22
N ASN A 271 -7.57 11.01 0.79
CA ASN A 271 -8.06 11.62 -0.43
C ASN A 271 -7.00 12.55 -1.04
N HIS A 272 -7.24 13.05 -2.25
CA HIS A 272 -6.29 13.95 -2.91
C HIS A 272 -6.05 15.25 -2.14
N GLN A 273 -7.04 15.74 -1.38
CA GLN A 273 -6.91 16.95 -0.57
C GLN A 273 -5.94 16.75 0.60
N LEU A 274 -6.00 15.62 1.29
CA LEU A 274 -5.05 15.25 2.35
C LEU A 274 -3.63 15.19 1.79
N PHE A 275 -3.45 14.55 0.63
CA PHE A 275 -2.13 14.51 -0.02
C PHE A 275 -1.62 15.92 -0.37
N GLY A 276 -2.48 16.78 -0.93
CA GLY A 276 -2.12 18.16 -1.22
C GLY A 276 -1.75 18.96 0.02
N ASN A 277 -2.45 18.74 1.14
CA ASN A 277 -2.13 19.36 2.42
C ASN A 277 -0.77 18.88 2.97
N ILE A 278 -0.51 17.56 2.93
CA ILE A 278 0.78 16.99 3.35
C ILE A 278 1.93 17.56 2.52
N LEU A 279 1.75 17.68 1.20
CA LEU A 279 2.74 18.30 0.32
C LEU A 279 3.00 19.76 0.71
N LYS A 280 1.95 20.56 0.89
CA LYS A 280 2.08 21.97 1.29
C LYS A 280 2.80 22.12 2.63
N THR A 281 2.39 21.39 3.66
CA THR A 281 3.04 21.47 4.98
C THR A 281 4.49 20.99 4.94
N SER A 282 4.81 20.03 4.06
CA SER A 282 6.20 19.60 3.87
C SER A 282 7.03 20.63 3.08
N MET A 283 6.40 21.36 2.15
CA MET A 283 7.02 22.43 1.36
C MET A 283 7.27 23.70 2.18
N ASP A 284 6.31 24.09 3.01
CA ASP A 284 6.39 25.30 3.85
C ASP A 284 7.54 25.20 4.88
N GLY A 285 8.00 23.98 5.19
CA GLY A 285 9.18 23.73 6.03
C GLY A 285 10.51 23.49 5.31
N VAL A 286 10.52 23.28 3.97
CA VAL A 286 11.72 22.89 3.20
C VAL A 286 11.72 23.58 1.82
N TYR A 287 12.00 24.89 1.82
CA TYR A 287 11.77 25.77 0.67
C TYR A 287 12.71 25.61 -0.53
N THR A 288 13.75 24.78 -0.51
CA THR A 288 14.74 24.72 -1.61
C THR A 288 15.06 23.33 -2.16
N SER A 289 14.79 22.23 -1.45
CA SER A 289 14.99 20.86 -1.99
C SER A 289 13.74 20.28 -2.66
N VAL A 290 12.58 20.93 -2.47
CA VAL A 290 11.28 20.35 -2.85
C VAL A 290 10.84 20.71 -4.28
N GLU A 291 11.39 21.74 -4.93
CA GLU A 291 11.05 22.01 -6.33
C GLU A 291 11.60 20.95 -7.30
N THR A 292 12.85 20.52 -7.10
CA THR A 292 13.44 19.39 -7.83
C THR A 292 12.74 18.09 -7.47
N PHE A 293 12.34 17.92 -6.21
CA PHE A 293 11.53 16.80 -5.72
C PHE A 293 10.15 16.73 -6.36
N VAL A 294 9.41 17.85 -6.45
CA VAL A 294 8.12 17.92 -7.12
C VAL A 294 8.31 17.70 -8.62
N ALA A 295 9.38 18.20 -9.23
CA ALA A 295 9.68 17.89 -10.62
C ALA A 295 9.93 16.39 -10.83
N ILE A 296 10.69 15.72 -9.95
CA ILE A 296 10.97 14.28 -10.02
C ILE A 296 9.72 13.45 -9.70
N VAL A 297 8.97 13.79 -8.66
CA VAL A 297 7.71 13.14 -8.27
C VAL A 297 6.65 13.37 -9.34
N VAL A 298 6.50 14.57 -9.89
CA VAL A 298 5.58 14.86 -11.00
C VAL A 298 6.05 14.18 -12.27
N PHE A 299 7.35 14.08 -12.55
CA PHE A 299 7.89 13.34 -13.70
C PHE A 299 7.68 11.84 -13.56
N TYR A 300 7.94 11.28 -12.38
CA TYR A 300 7.75 9.87 -12.03
C TYR A 300 6.27 9.51 -11.97
N LEU A 301 5.43 10.33 -11.33
CA LEU A 301 3.97 10.20 -11.34
C LEU A 301 3.43 10.40 -12.75
N ARG A 302 3.95 11.34 -13.56
CA ARG A 302 3.60 11.45 -14.99
C ARG A 302 4.09 10.25 -15.78
N GLY A 303 5.16 9.58 -15.36
CA GLY A 303 5.68 8.34 -15.94
C GLY A 303 4.81 7.13 -15.57
N GLN A 304 4.41 7.00 -14.31
CA GLN A 304 3.47 6.00 -13.82
C GLN A 304 2.06 6.25 -14.35
N LEU A 305 1.58 7.49 -14.38
CA LEU A 305 0.32 7.90 -15.01
C LEU A 305 0.38 7.82 -16.53
N ARG A 306 1.52 8.06 -17.20
CA ARG A 306 1.67 7.73 -18.64
C ARG A 306 1.66 6.24 -18.83
N ASN A 307 2.41 5.45 -18.08
CA ASN A 307 2.36 4.00 -18.17
C ASN A 307 0.95 3.48 -17.87
N LEU A 308 0.23 4.07 -16.91
CA LEU A 308 -1.15 3.74 -16.60
C LEU A 308 -2.10 4.23 -17.70
N LYS A 309 -1.98 5.46 -18.23
CA LYS A 309 -2.80 5.98 -19.33
C LYS A 309 -2.51 5.28 -20.65
N GLN A 310 -1.26 4.93 -20.93
CA GLN A 310 -0.77 4.19 -22.10
C GLN A 310 -1.20 2.72 -21.99
N LEU A 311 -1.09 2.08 -20.82
CA LEU A 311 -1.75 0.78 -20.56
C LEU A 311 -3.27 0.89 -20.62
N LEU A 312 -3.85 2.06 -20.34
CA LEU A 312 -5.27 2.30 -20.49
C LEU A 312 -5.68 2.56 -21.95
N CYS A 313 -4.83 3.20 -22.77
CA CYS A 313 -5.02 3.60 -24.17
C CYS A 313 -4.60 2.54 -25.19
N ASP A 314 -3.40 1.95 -25.08
CA ASP A 314 -2.93 0.87 -25.97
C ASP A 314 -3.83 -0.37 -25.83
N SER A 315 -4.48 -0.52 -24.67
CA SER A 315 -5.47 -1.56 -24.42
C SER A 315 -6.86 -1.27 -25.01
N CYS A 316 -7.09 -0.11 -25.64
CA CYS A 316 -8.25 0.12 -26.53
C CYS A 316 -8.01 -0.43 -27.95
N CYS A 317 -6.78 -0.77 -28.32
CA CYS A 317 -6.43 -1.33 -29.63
C CYS A 317 -5.57 -2.59 -29.47
N LEU A 318 -6.09 -3.71 -28.94
CA LEU A 318 -5.27 -4.93 -28.81
C LEU A 318 -5.97 -6.23 -29.21
N ASN A 319 -5.24 -6.99 -30.03
CA ASN A 319 -5.64 -8.10 -30.88
C ASN A 319 -5.17 -9.46 -30.29
N ASN A 320 -5.87 -10.56 -30.61
CA ASN A 320 -5.58 -12.02 -30.47
C ASN A 320 -4.86 -12.64 -29.22
N LYS A 321 -4.01 -11.94 -28.46
CA LYS A 321 -3.35 -12.47 -27.24
C LYS A 321 -4.32 -12.71 -26.06
N GLU A 322 -5.48 -12.05 -26.03
CA GLU A 322 -6.47 -12.14 -24.94
C GLU A 322 -7.12 -13.52 -24.78
N LYS A 323 -7.36 -14.26 -25.87
CA LYS A 323 -7.95 -15.61 -25.82
C LYS A 323 -7.07 -16.61 -25.05
N TYR A 324 -5.75 -16.46 -25.12
CA TYR A 324 -4.80 -17.27 -24.36
C TYR A 324 -4.76 -16.90 -22.88
N TYR A 325 -4.82 -15.60 -22.54
CA TYR A 325 -4.81 -15.14 -21.15
C TYR A 325 -6.09 -15.49 -20.38
N ILE A 326 -7.26 -15.37 -21.03
CA ILE A 326 -8.54 -15.79 -20.44
C ILE A 326 -8.52 -17.31 -20.18
N LYS A 327 -7.94 -18.12 -21.07
CA LYS A 327 -7.72 -19.56 -20.86
C LYS A 327 -6.78 -19.87 -19.70
N ILE A 328 -5.67 -19.15 -19.55
CA ILE A 328 -4.71 -19.36 -18.43
C ILE A 328 -5.38 -19.06 -17.07
N VAL A 329 -6.28 -18.07 -16.99
CA VAL A 329 -7.02 -17.75 -15.74
C VAL A 329 -8.26 -18.62 -15.55
N GLN A 330 -8.71 -19.37 -16.55
CA GLN A 330 -9.62 -20.50 -16.31
C GLN A 330 -8.91 -21.65 -15.59
N ILE A 331 -7.57 -21.71 -15.64
CA ILE A 331 -6.74 -22.74 -15.01
C ILE A 331 -6.18 -22.26 -13.66
N VAL A 332 -5.96 -20.95 -13.46
CA VAL A 332 -5.43 -20.34 -12.23
C VAL A 332 -6.48 -19.43 -11.59
N SER A 333 -6.75 -19.58 -10.28
CA SER A 333 -7.69 -18.71 -9.53
C SER A 333 -7.39 -17.22 -9.77
N TYR A 334 -8.43 -16.40 -9.95
CA TYR A 334 -8.29 -14.95 -10.14
C TYR A 334 -7.57 -14.27 -8.98
N VAL A 335 -7.91 -14.69 -7.76
CA VAL A 335 -7.25 -14.21 -6.55
C VAL A 335 -5.77 -14.58 -6.59
N ASP A 336 -5.42 -15.80 -7.02
CA ASP A 336 -4.03 -16.23 -7.13
C ASP A 336 -3.24 -15.45 -8.19
N TYR A 337 -3.87 -15.09 -9.30
CA TYR A 337 -3.26 -14.23 -10.31
C TYR A 337 -3.05 -12.80 -9.82
N ALA A 338 -4.10 -12.17 -9.27
CA ALA A 338 -4.05 -10.78 -8.79
C ALA A 338 -3.08 -10.62 -7.61
N SER A 339 -3.09 -11.58 -6.69
CA SER A 339 -2.26 -11.56 -5.48
C SER A 339 -0.90 -12.21 -5.66
N GLY A 340 -0.55 -12.80 -6.81
CA GLY A 340 0.58 -13.74 -6.93
C GLY A 340 1.90 -13.33 -6.26
N TRP A 341 2.37 -12.10 -6.49
CA TRP A 341 3.58 -11.56 -5.83
C TRP A 341 3.37 -11.34 -4.34
N ASN A 342 2.26 -10.70 -3.96
CA ASN A 342 1.88 -10.49 -2.56
C ASN A 342 1.71 -11.79 -1.79
N ARG A 343 1.08 -12.79 -2.39
CA ARG A 343 0.86 -14.10 -1.79
C ARG A 343 2.17 -14.79 -1.50
N LYS A 344 3.13 -14.76 -2.42
CA LYS A 344 4.47 -15.34 -2.20
C LYS A 344 5.18 -14.64 -1.04
N ILE A 345 5.25 -13.32 -1.04
CA ILE A 345 5.94 -12.55 0.02
C ILE A 345 5.23 -12.73 1.37
N MET A 346 3.91 -12.55 1.43
CA MET A 346 3.17 -12.71 2.68
C MET A 346 3.24 -14.14 3.23
N ARG A 347 3.30 -15.18 2.37
CA ARG A 347 3.53 -16.56 2.83
C ARG A 347 4.94 -16.77 3.36
N PHE A 348 5.94 -16.19 2.70
CA PHE A 348 7.31 -16.19 3.17
C PHE A 348 7.43 -15.50 4.55
N MET A 349 6.75 -14.36 4.72
CA MET A 349 6.66 -13.64 6.00
C MET A 349 5.77 -14.34 7.05
N GLY A 350 5.05 -15.40 6.69
CA GLY A 350 4.09 -16.07 7.58
C GLY A 350 2.83 -15.25 7.93
N ILE A 351 2.55 -14.18 7.17
CA ILE A 351 1.40 -13.29 7.40
C ILE A 351 0.24 -13.51 6.44
N TRP A 352 0.36 -14.35 5.41
CA TRP A 352 -0.76 -14.62 4.50
C TRP A 352 -2.01 -15.11 5.28
N PRO A 353 -3.23 -14.66 4.92
CA PRO A 353 -4.46 -14.97 5.66
C PRO A 353 -4.97 -16.40 5.44
N ASP A 354 -4.16 -17.39 5.80
CA ASP A 354 -4.57 -18.79 5.96
C ASP A 354 -5.28 -18.99 7.32
N GLU A 355 -5.90 -20.15 7.52
CA GLU A 355 -6.49 -20.51 8.82
C GLU A 355 -5.41 -20.59 9.90
N ARG A 356 -5.71 -20.01 11.06
CA ARG A 356 -4.78 -19.89 12.18
C ARG A 356 -5.42 -20.44 13.44
N GLY A 357 -4.60 -21.11 14.21
CA GLY A 357 -4.95 -21.71 15.49
C GLY A 357 -3.68 -22.13 16.21
N PHE A 358 -3.78 -22.28 17.53
CA PHE A 358 -2.64 -22.67 18.38
C PHE A 358 -2.04 -24.03 17.97
N ALA A 359 -2.85 -24.90 17.37
CA ALA A 359 -2.44 -26.23 16.89
C ALA A 359 -1.62 -26.23 15.59
N TYR A 360 -1.60 -25.12 14.82
CA TYR A 360 -0.93 -25.09 13.51
C TYR A 360 0.43 -24.40 13.60
N ALA A 361 1.51 -25.13 13.29
CA ALA A 361 2.86 -24.59 13.23
C ALA A 361 3.01 -23.41 12.23
N SER A 362 2.17 -23.38 11.18
CA SER A 362 2.11 -22.27 10.23
C SER A 362 1.74 -20.92 10.88
N SER A 363 0.99 -20.92 11.99
CA SER A 363 0.60 -19.73 12.73
C SER A 363 1.80 -18.97 13.31
N TYR A 364 2.88 -19.68 13.64
CA TYR A 364 4.06 -19.13 14.32
C TYR A 364 5.19 -18.74 13.37
N LYS A 365 5.05 -18.97 12.05
CA LYS A 365 6.06 -18.60 11.04
C LYS A 365 6.38 -17.11 11.05
N VAL A 366 5.43 -16.26 11.45
CA VAL A 366 5.62 -14.81 11.57
C VAL A 366 6.62 -14.40 12.66
N LEU A 367 6.82 -15.25 13.67
CA LEU A 367 7.70 -14.92 14.79
C LEU A 367 9.17 -14.89 14.37
N PHE A 368 9.55 -15.68 13.36
CA PHE A 368 10.90 -15.67 12.82
C PHE A 368 11.29 -14.31 12.21
N PRO A 369 10.58 -13.77 11.19
CA PRO A 369 10.92 -12.45 10.65
C PRO A 369 10.78 -11.33 11.68
N ILE A 370 9.77 -11.36 12.56
CA ILE A 370 9.63 -10.36 13.65
C ILE A 370 10.83 -10.42 14.60
N GLY A 371 11.17 -11.62 15.09
CA GLY A 371 12.31 -11.81 15.98
C GLY A 371 13.63 -11.41 15.31
N PHE A 372 13.79 -11.72 14.03
CA PHE A 372 14.98 -11.36 13.26
C PHE A 372 15.12 -9.83 13.09
N MET A 373 14.04 -9.15 12.72
CA MET A 373 13.99 -7.67 12.66
C MET A 373 14.30 -7.05 14.02
N PHE A 374 13.72 -7.59 15.09
CA PHE A 374 13.94 -7.11 16.45
C PHE A 374 15.39 -7.29 16.90
N LEU A 375 15.98 -8.47 16.68
CA LEU A 375 17.33 -8.81 17.18
C LEU A 375 18.44 -8.08 16.45
N PHE A 376 18.31 -7.81 15.15
CA PHE A 376 19.39 -7.20 14.36
C PHE A 376 19.25 -5.70 14.14
N ILE A 377 18.05 -5.13 14.32
CA ILE A 377 17.80 -3.70 14.11
C ILE A 377 17.23 -3.06 15.38
N THR A 378 15.98 -3.35 15.74
CA THR A 378 15.26 -2.58 16.77
C THR A 378 15.94 -2.63 18.14
N LEU A 379 16.28 -3.81 18.65
CA LEU A 379 16.88 -3.98 19.98
C LEU A 379 18.31 -3.38 20.05
N PRO A 380 19.24 -3.71 19.13
CA PRO A 380 20.58 -3.12 19.14
C PRO A 380 20.59 -1.61 18.98
N GLN A 381 19.72 -1.05 18.13
CA GLN A 381 19.60 0.40 17.93
C GLN A 381 18.99 1.08 19.16
N THR A 382 17.91 0.54 19.72
CA THR A 382 17.28 1.09 20.93
C THR A 382 18.23 1.05 22.12
N THR A 383 19.03 -0.01 22.24
CA THR A 383 20.08 -0.10 23.27
C THR A 383 21.17 0.94 23.03
N ASN A 384 21.55 1.17 21.77
CA ASN A 384 22.53 2.19 21.41
C ASN A 384 22.09 3.61 21.80
N LEU A 385 20.79 3.92 21.75
CA LEU A 385 20.24 5.23 22.17
C LEU A 385 20.59 5.60 23.62
N TYR A 386 20.71 4.61 24.52
CA TYR A 386 21.10 4.86 25.91
C TYR A 386 22.54 5.37 26.01
N PHE A 387 23.45 4.85 25.18
CA PHE A 387 24.86 5.24 25.18
C PHE A 387 25.12 6.59 24.53
N ILE A 388 24.31 6.97 23.54
CA ILE A 388 24.43 8.23 22.80
C ILE A 388 23.46 9.31 23.30
N TRP A 389 22.85 9.13 24.48
CA TRP A 389 21.80 10.01 25.03
C TRP A 389 22.20 11.49 25.12
N GLY A 390 23.51 11.80 25.20
CA GLY A 390 24.03 13.16 25.25
C GLY A 390 24.26 13.83 23.88
N ASP A 391 24.14 13.09 22.78
CA ASP A 391 24.41 13.57 21.42
C ASP A 391 23.15 13.50 20.56
N PHE A 392 22.49 14.66 20.41
CA PHE A 392 21.22 14.75 19.71
C PHE A 392 21.32 14.34 18.24
N GLU A 393 22.42 14.67 17.55
CA GLU A 393 22.61 14.33 16.15
C GLU A 393 22.70 12.82 15.96
N LEU A 394 23.45 12.14 16.83
CA LEU A 394 23.57 10.69 16.80
C LEU A 394 22.25 9.99 17.16
N ILE A 395 21.47 10.54 18.10
CA ILE A 395 20.13 10.02 18.43
C ILE A 395 19.22 10.10 17.19
N VAL A 396 19.20 11.24 16.53
CA VAL A 396 18.40 11.48 15.33
C VAL A 396 18.83 10.54 14.21
N GLU A 397 20.13 10.36 13.97
CA GLU A 397 20.67 9.37 13.02
C GLU A 397 20.24 7.94 13.37
N ASN A 398 20.34 7.54 14.63
CA ASN A 398 19.97 6.19 15.03
C ASN A 398 18.48 5.89 14.84
N LEU A 399 17.62 6.85 15.19
CA LEU A 399 16.17 6.72 15.05
C LEU A 399 15.72 6.69 13.59
N SER A 400 16.32 7.53 12.73
CA SER A 400 15.85 7.75 11.36
C SER A 400 16.26 6.66 10.37
N VAL A 401 17.36 5.95 10.57
CA VAL A 401 17.95 5.13 9.50
C VAL A 401 17.39 3.69 9.47
N GLY A 402 16.91 3.16 10.59
CA GLY A 402 16.32 1.81 10.64
C GLY A 402 15.35 1.52 11.78
N ASN A 403 15.49 2.20 12.93
CA ASN A 403 14.73 1.84 14.13
C ASN A 403 13.24 2.14 13.95
N MET A 404 12.90 3.38 13.53
CA MET A 404 11.52 3.79 13.31
C MET A 404 10.83 2.99 12.20
N THR A 405 11.48 2.81 11.04
CA THR A 405 10.93 2.08 9.89
C THR A 405 10.69 0.61 10.22
N THR A 406 11.66 -0.05 10.87
CA THR A 406 11.54 -1.45 11.29
C THR A 406 10.50 -1.64 12.37
N THR A 407 10.40 -0.71 13.34
CA THR A 407 9.36 -0.73 14.36
C THR A 407 7.97 -0.62 13.72
N ILE A 408 7.77 0.29 12.76
CA ILE A 408 6.50 0.40 12.02
C ILE A 408 6.22 -0.89 11.26
N ALA A 409 7.21 -1.50 10.60
CA ALA A 409 7.06 -2.77 9.90
C ALA A 409 6.66 -3.91 10.84
N ILE A 410 7.26 -4.00 12.03
CA ILE A 410 6.90 -4.99 13.07
C ILE A 410 5.46 -4.76 13.55
N LEU A 411 5.10 -3.53 13.92
CA LEU A 411 3.75 -3.19 14.38
C LEU A 411 2.70 -3.51 13.32
N LYS A 412 2.99 -3.19 12.06
CA LYS A 412 2.13 -3.47 10.91
C LYS A 412 1.98 -4.97 10.65
N THR A 413 3.08 -5.72 10.72
CA THR A 413 3.10 -7.18 10.60
C THR A 413 2.27 -7.83 11.72
N ALA A 414 2.46 -7.37 12.95
CA ALA A 414 1.73 -7.85 14.13
C ALA A 414 0.24 -7.52 14.05
N ALA A 415 -0.13 -6.29 13.67
CA ALA A 415 -1.52 -5.85 13.50
C ALA A 415 -2.22 -6.62 12.37
N PHE A 416 -1.56 -6.80 11.22
CA PHE A 416 -2.11 -7.63 10.15
C PHE A 416 -2.28 -9.08 10.60
N TRP A 417 -1.31 -9.60 11.36
CA TRP A 417 -1.35 -10.97 11.85
C TRP A 417 -2.45 -11.20 12.91
N SER A 418 -2.68 -10.25 13.82
CA SER A 418 -3.77 -10.33 14.81
C SER A 418 -5.13 -10.27 14.15
N ASN A 419 -5.31 -9.38 13.16
CA ASN A 419 -6.53 -9.26 12.36
C ASN A 419 -6.83 -10.49 11.46
N GLY A 420 -5.87 -11.40 11.34
CA GLY A 420 -6.01 -12.69 10.65
C GLY A 420 -6.57 -13.82 11.52
N ARG A 421 -6.60 -13.69 12.85
CA ARG A 421 -7.19 -14.72 13.72
C ARG A 421 -8.69 -14.76 13.54
N CYS A 422 -9.24 -15.94 13.23
CA CYS A 422 -10.67 -16.16 13.35
C CYS A 422 -10.99 -16.24 14.84
N ASN A 423 -11.76 -15.29 15.36
CA ASN A 423 -12.39 -15.47 16.66
C ASN A 423 -13.44 -16.56 16.48
N TYR A 424 -13.11 -17.78 16.87
CA TYR A 424 -14.12 -18.78 17.22
C TYR A 424 -14.63 -18.37 18.59
N THR A 425 -15.62 -17.49 18.62
CA THR A 425 -16.44 -17.20 19.80
C THR A 425 -17.88 -17.15 19.35
#